data_AF-A0AA85JN71-F1
#
_entry.id   AF-A0AA85JN71-F1
#
_cell.length_a   1.000
_cell.length_b   1.000
_cell.length_c   1.000
_cell.angle_alpha   90.00
_cell.angle_beta   90.00
_cell.angle_gamma   90.00
#
_symmetry.space_group_name_H-M   'P 1'
#
loop_
_entity.id
_entity.type
_entity.pdbx_description
1 polymer ?
#
loop_
_entity_poly.entity_id
_entity_poly.type
_entity_poly.pdbx_seq_one_letter_code
_entity_poly.pdbx_strand_id
1 'polypeptide(L)'
;MTPSHTVLKTEHISSFLTQINSLVEGIKFTFEAENEQGELAVMLDCEVKRIEEGKLQTSVYKKPTHSSRYLDFNSSHPLTVEAGLVKCLTNRELALSRTRKDLND
;
A
#
# COMPACT_ATOMS: atom_id res chain seq x y z
N MET A 1 -4.61 -9.66 3.46
CA MET A 1 -3.91 -8.93 4.53
C MET A 1 -3.92 -7.47 4.13
N THR A 2 -4.68 -6.63 4.81
CA THR A 2 -4.68 -5.18 4.57
C THR A 2 -3.45 -4.58 5.26
N PRO A 3 -2.76 -3.60 4.65
CA PRO A 3 -1.70 -2.89 5.35
C PRO A 3 -2.27 -2.27 6.63
N SER A 4 -1.56 -2.43 7.73
CA SER A 4 -1.93 -1.83 9.01
C SER A 4 -1.23 -0.47 9.09
N HIS A 5 -2.01 0.59 9.31
CA HIS A 5 -1.50 1.96 9.42
C HIS A 5 -1.68 2.45 10.85
N THR A 6 -0.69 3.19 11.36
CA THR A 6 -0.78 3.87 12.66
C THR A 6 -0.73 5.37 12.41
N VAL A 7 -1.70 6.10 12.97
CA VAL A 7 -1.74 7.56 12.90
C VAL A 7 -1.38 8.12 14.26
N LEU A 8 -0.38 8.99 14.30
CA LEU A 8 0.11 9.64 15.51
C LEU A 8 0.14 11.15 15.31
N LYS A 9 -0.10 11.90 16.39
CA LYS A 9 0.21 13.33 16.39
C LYS A 9 1.72 13.52 16.31
N THR A 10 2.15 14.53 15.57
CA THR A 10 3.57 14.82 15.31
C THR A 10 4.38 14.96 16.61
N GLU A 11 3.78 15.56 17.64
CA GLU A 11 4.41 15.73 18.97
C GLU A 11 4.76 14.42 19.69
N HIS A 12 4.14 13.30 19.32
CA HIS A 12 4.38 11.98 19.95
C HIS A 12 5.28 11.06 19.13
N ILE A 13 5.68 11.45 17.91
CA ILE A 13 6.45 10.57 17.01
C ILE A 13 7.78 10.17 17.63
N SER A 14 8.54 11.12 18.18
CA SER A 14 9.87 10.87 18.72
C SER A 14 9.87 9.92 19.92
N SER A 15 8.94 10.13 20.87
CA SER A 15 8.82 9.26 22.04
C SER A 15 8.39 7.85 21.65
N PHE A 16 7.40 7.73 20.76
CA PHE A 16 6.93 6.43 20.26
C PHE A 16 8.04 5.67 19.53
N LEU A 17 8.75 6.33 18.61
CA LEU A 17 9.84 5.72 17.84
C LEU A 17 10.96 5.20 18.74
N THR A 18 11.29 5.97 19.78
CA THR A 18 12.31 5.58 20.77
C THR A 18 11.88 4.32 21.53
N GLN A 19 10.62 4.26 21.95
CA GLN A 19 10.08 3.11 22.67
C GLN A 19 10.04 1.84 21.80
N ILE A 20 9.53 1.91 20.57
CA ILE A 20 9.45 0.70 19.73
C ILE A 20 10.83 0.19 19.31
N ASN A 21 11.78 1.09 19.11
CA ASN A 21 13.16 0.75 18.75
C ASN A 21 14.00 0.17 19.89
N SER A 22 13.49 0.22 21.13
CA SER A 22 14.13 -0.42 22.28
C SER A 22 13.60 -1.84 22.56
N LEU A 23 12.48 -2.24 21.95
CA LEU A 23 11.86 -3.55 22.19
C LEU A 23 12.67 -4.71 21.60
N VAL A 24 13.34 -4.50 20.47
CA VAL A 24 14.09 -5.52 19.75
C VAL A 24 15.39 -4.93 19.22
N GLU A 25 16.53 -5.45 19.67
CA GLU A 25 17.85 -4.90 19.34
C GLU A 25 18.15 -4.93 17.84
N GLY A 26 17.73 -6.00 17.15
CA GLY A 26 17.99 -6.23 15.73
C GLY A 26 17.01 -5.57 14.75
N ILE A 27 15.97 -4.88 15.23
CA ILE A 27 14.97 -4.23 14.37
C ILE A 27 14.97 -2.74 14.65
N LYS A 28 15.12 -1.93 13.59
CA LYS A 28 14.99 -0.47 13.66
C LYS A 28 13.84 -0.01 12.78
N PHE A 29 12.79 0.46 13.43
CA PHE A 29 11.66 1.14 12.85
C PHE A 29 12.04 2.56 12.45
N THR A 30 11.48 2.98 11.33
CA THR A 30 11.48 4.35 10.82
C THR A 30 10.04 4.81 10.63
N PHE A 31 9.83 6.09 10.35
CA PHE A 31 8.53 6.63 9.97
C PHE A 31 8.70 7.56 8.78
N GLU A 32 7.60 7.82 8.09
CA GLU A 32 7.49 8.83 7.06
C GLU A 32 6.42 9.83 7.48
N ALA A 33 6.61 11.11 7.13
CA ALA A 33 5.63 12.16 7.35
C ALA A 33 4.83 12.37 6.07
N GLU A 34 3.55 12.70 6.22
CA GLU A 34 2.73 13.18 5.11
C GLU A 34 3.24 14.53 4.59
N ASN A 35 2.99 14.80 3.31
CA ASN A 35 3.23 16.11 2.71
C ASN A 35 2.12 17.12 3.07
N GLU A 36 2.24 18.35 2.58
CA GLU A 36 1.26 19.43 2.81
C GLU A 36 -0.14 19.10 2.24
N GLN A 37 -0.22 18.18 1.28
CA GLN A 37 -1.45 17.69 0.67
C GLN A 37 -2.07 16.50 1.43
N GLY A 38 -1.46 16.08 2.55
CA GLY A 38 -1.91 14.95 3.37
C GLY A 38 -1.59 13.58 2.77
N GLU A 39 -0.63 13.51 1.84
CA GLU A 39 -0.22 12.28 1.18
C GLU A 39 1.03 11.72 1.86
N LEU A 40 1.00 10.44 2.21
CA LEU A 40 2.17 9.73 2.71
C LEU A 40 2.96 9.16 1.52
N ALA A 41 4.28 9.09 1.65
CA ALA A 41 5.09 8.39 0.67
C ALA A 41 4.62 6.92 0.53
N VAL A 42 4.75 6.41 -0.69
CA VAL A 42 4.15 5.14 -1.08
C VAL A 42 4.81 4.00 -0.33
N MET A 43 4.00 3.24 0.42
CA MET A 43 4.45 2.00 1.04
C MET A 43 4.25 0.84 0.08
N LEU A 44 5.34 0.38 -0.55
CA LEU A 44 5.38 -0.70 -1.55
C LEU A 44 4.43 -0.46 -2.73
N ASP A 45 3.20 -0.96 -2.59
CA ASP A 45 2.15 -1.07 -3.59
C ASP A 45 0.90 -0.26 -3.21
N CYS A 46 0.95 0.48 -2.09
CA CYS A 46 -0.17 1.21 -1.53
C CYS A 46 0.18 2.69 -1.43
N GLU A 47 -0.63 3.52 -2.09
CA GLU A 47 -0.68 4.94 -1.84
C GLU A 47 -1.65 5.21 -0.69
N VAL A 48 -1.30 6.15 0.19
CA VAL A 48 -2.08 6.48 1.39
C VAL A 48 -2.26 7.98 1.46
N LYS A 49 -3.52 8.41 1.52
CA LYS A 49 -3.89 9.82 1.61
C LYS A 49 -4.83 10.04 2.78
N ARG A 50 -4.53 11.05 3.60
CA ARG A 50 -5.45 11.54 4.61
C ARG A 50 -6.56 12.34 3.92
N ILE A 51 -7.80 11.97 4.21
CA ILE A 51 -8.98 12.70 3.78
C ILE A 51 -9.57 13.46 5.00
N GLU A 52 -10.89 13.58 5.10
CA GLU A 52 -11.56 14.25 6.21
C GLU A 52 -11.38 13.53 7.56
N GLU A 53 -11.30 14.31 8.65
CA GLU A 53 -11.37 13.90 10.06
C GLU A 53 -10.84 12.49 10.37
N GLY A 54 -9.54 12.29 10.21
CA GLY A 54 -8.85 11.06 10.64
C GLY A 54 -9.12 9.82 9.79
N LYS A 55 -9.84 9.95 8.67
CA LYS A 55 -10.00 8.85 7.72
C LYS A 55 -8.84 8.81 6.74
N LEU A 56 -8.45 7.59 6.39
CA LEU A 56 -7.42 7.30 5.39
C LEU A 56 -8.07 6.69 4.15
N GLN A 57 -7.71 7.23 3.00
CA GLN A 57 -7.93 6.62 1.70
C GLN A 57 -6.67 5.86 1.30
N THR A 58 -6.85 4.65 0.78
CA THR A 58 -5.78 3.82 0.25
C THR A 58 -6.12 3.40 -1.17
N SER A 59 -5.13 3.43 -2.06
CA SER A 59 -5.21 3.07 -3.48
C SER A 59 -4.00 2.22 -3.86
N VAL A 60 -4.11 1.48 -4.96
CA VAL A 60 -2.97 0.70 -5.49
C VAL A 60 -2.02 1.65 -6.20
N TYR A 61 -0.78 1.74 -5.72
CA TYR A 61 0.26 2.47 -6.43
C TYR A 61 0.89 1.62 -7.54
N LYS A 62 0.98 2.21 -8.74
CA LYS A 62 1.70 1.64 -9.88
C LYS A 62 2.94 2.48 -10.16
N LYS A 63 4.12 1.85 -10.14
CA LYS A 63 5.38 2.54 -10.49
C LYS A 63 5.29 3.09 -11.92
N PRO A 64 5.99 4.20 -12.25
CA PRO A 64 6.00 4.75 -13.61
C PRO A 64 6.48 3.76 -14.69
N THR A 65 7.28 2.77 -14.30
CA THR A 65 7.78 1.71 -15.18
C THR A 65 6.84 0.50 -15.28
N HIS A 66 5.70 0.53 -14.61
CA HIS A 66 4.72 -0.55 -14.64
C HIS A 66 4.05 -0.61 -16.01
N SER A 67 4.19 -1.74 -16.70
CA SER A 67 3.66 -1.93 -18.05
C SER A 67 2.26 -2.56 -18.09
N SER A 68 1.64 -2.81 -16.93
CA SER A 68 0.41 -3.62 -16.78
C SER A 68 0.48 -5.03 -17.38
N ARG A 69 1.66 -5.49 -17.81
CA ARG A 69 1.88 -6.85 -18.31
C ARG A 69 2.50 -7.70 -17.22
N TYR A 70 1.80 -8.77 -16.86
CA TYR A 70 2.26 -9.73 -15.87
C TYR A 70 2.62 -11.08 -16.50
N LEU A 71 1.75 -11.59 -17.37
CA LEU A 71 1.96 -12.85 -18.08
C LEU A 71 1.48 -12.72 -19.51
N ASP A 72 2.28 -13.18 -20.46
CA ASP A 72 1.88 -13.27 -21.87
C ASP A 72 1.04 -14.53 -22.06
N PHE A 73 -0.16 -14.40 -22.63
CA PHE A 73 -1.06 -15.51 -22.92
C PHE A 73 -0.42 -16.59 -23.82
N ASN A 74 0.54 -16.21 -24.66
CA ASN A 74 1.20 -17.12 -25.59
C ASN A 74 2.47 -17.77 -25.01
N SER A 75 2.82 -17.49 -23.76
CA SER A 75 4.04 -18.02 -23.13
C SER A 75 3.95 -19.50 -22.72
N SER A 76 2.94 -20.23 -23.21
CA SER A 76 2.70 -21.67 -22.95
C SER A 76 2.48 -22.03 -21.48
N HIS A 77 1.93 -21.10 -20.70
CA HIS A 77 1.50 -21.39 -19.32
C HIS A 77 0.13 -22.08 -19.31
N PRO A 78 -0.16 -22.94 -18.32
CA PRO A 78 -1.50 -23.51 -18.18
C PRO A 78 -2.56 -22.41 -17.95
N LEU A 79 -3.75 -22.59 -18.52
CA LEU A 79 -4.88 -21.66 -18.36
C LEU A 79 -5.23 -21.38 -16.89
N THR A 80 -4.97 -22.34 -15.99
CA THR A 80 -5.17 -22.17 -14.54
C THR A 80 -4.29 -21.09 -13.95
N VAL A 81 -3.08 -20.89 -14.47
CA VAL A 81 -2.14 -19.86 -14.02
C VAL A 81 -2.63 -18.48 -14.44
N GLU A 82 -3.07 -18.34 -15.69
CA GLU A 82 -3.61 -17.07 -16.21
C GLU A 82 -4.89 -16.65 -15.48
N ALA A 83 -5.84 -17.59 -15.33
CA ALA A 83 -7.06 -17.33 -14.55
C ALA A 83 -6.75 -17.01 -13.08
N GLY A 84 -5.77 -17.72 -12.50
CA GLY A 84 -5.28 -17.45 -11.15
C GLY A 84 -4.68 -16.04 -11.03
N LEU A 85 -3.95 -15.60 -12.05
CA LEU A 85 -3.34 -14.28 -12.07
C LEU A 85 -4.38 -13.17 -12.11
N VAL A 86 -5.39 -13.26 -12.98
CA VAL A 86 -6.52 -12.31 -13.02
C VAL A 86 -7.20 -12.24 -11.65
N LYS A 87 -7.53 -13.41 -11.07
CA LYS A 87 -8.17 -13.48 -9.75
C LYS A 87 -7.30 -12.84 -8.66
N CYS A 88 -6.00 -13.11 -8.66
CA CYS A 88 -5.06 -12.55 -7.69
C CYS A 88 -4.96 -11.02 -7.78
N LEU A 89 -4.88 -10.47 -9.00
CA LEU A 89 -4.79 -9.03 -9.20
C LEU A 89 -6.07 -8.31 -8.82
N THR A 90 -7.24 -8.83 -9.22
CA THR A 90 -8.53 -8.26 -8.82
C THR A 90 -8.72 -8.31 -7.31
N ASN A 91 -8.39 -9.44 -6.67
CA ASN A 91 -8.46 -9.55 -5.21
C ASN A 91 -7.52 -8.58 -4.50
N ARG A 92 -6.32 -8.37 -5.04
CA ARG A 92 -5.35 -7.41 -4.50
C ARG A 92 -5.89 -5.98 -4.58
N GLU A 93 -6.46 -5.61 -5.72
CA GLU A 93 -7.06 -4.30 -5.92
C GLU A 93 -8.21 -4.05 -4.94
N LEU A 94 -9.13 -5.00 -4.79
CA LEU A 94 -10.23 -4.92 -3.84
C LEU A 94 -9.77 -4.86 -2.37
N ALA A 95 -8.65 -5.51 -2.05
CA ALA A 95 -8.12 -5.51 -0.69
C ALA A 95 -7.40 -4.21 -0.33
N LEU A 96 -6.75 -3.55 -1.30
CA LEU A 96 -5.96 -2.35 -1.08
C LEU A 96 -6.76 -1.07 -1.32
N SER A 97 -7.66 -1.08 -2.30
CA SER A 97 -8.44 0.09 -2.64
C SER A 97 -9.67 0.21 -1.75
N ARG A 98 -9.70 1.25 -0.91
CA ARG A 98 -10.86 1.58 -0.08
C ARG A 98 -11.87 2.47 -0.82
N THR A 99 -11.68 2.72 -2.12
CA THR A 99 -12.60 3.55 -2.93
C THR A 99 -12.87 2.90 -4.29
N ARG A 100 -14.15 2.75 -4.65
CA ARG A 100 -14.62 2.09 -5.91
C ARG A 100 -14.16 2.76 -7.23
N LYS A 101 -13.36 3.83 -7.21
CA LYS A 101 -13.01 4.58 -8.43
C LYS A 101 -11.97 3.87 -9.30
N ASP A 102 -11.23 2.92 -8.73
CA ASP A 102 -10.05 2.35 -9.40
C ASP A 102 -10.40 1.23 -10.41
N LEU A 103 -11.66 0.77 -10.42
CA LEU A 103 -12.15 -0.36 -11.24
C LEU A 103 -12.42 -0.01 -12.72
N ASN A 104 -12.30 1.27 -13.11
CA ASN A 104 -12.76 1.77 -14.41
C ASN A 104 -11.66 2.32 -15.33
N ASP A 105 -10.38 2.15 -14.99
CA ASP A 105 -9.23 2.53 -15.84
C ASP A 105 -8.53 1.31 -16.46
#